data_AF-A0A368THC6-F1
#
_entry.id   AF-A0A368THC6-F1
#
_cell.length_a   1.000
_cell.length_b   1.000
_cell.length_c   1.000
_cell.angle_alpha   90.00
_cell.angle_beta   90.00
_cell.angle_gamma   90.00
#
_symmetry.space_group_name_H-M   'P 1'
#
loop_
_entity.id
_entity.type
_entity.pdbx_description
1 polymer ?
#
loop_
_entity_poly.entity_id
_entity_poly.type
_entity_poly.pdbx_seq_one_letter_code
_entity_poly.pdbx_strand_id
1 'polypeptide(L)'
;MSFVNPYNFVRPGKPAKKEPPVWHHKFEELSGKIVCTLKTRTPMFIPDAEVEEKEVGKGKYHKKMNFYRVNGELRLPPTSLKGMIRSVAEAASNSCFSQFEGGILGKREQPDNYDRSLLLTPGRILEIPSVNKSSHVKEMKSYKLPHNMFPLYKDKYEKNGHKVFIRVENDKVVKISKEEREECKTVGYLKTSDVGIPGRRRKSNEQVFVEKANEPFILEYPIYHDYIASNKNNKHEHTKRPKAGDTIWFRARNRKIQEFGYAQIYRKPFGYSIQKRLEDLSPDFLPCQSVHNLCPACRIFGTVIENTPEETEFTAYAGNLSFSEGKLLPNQPVNIRSGILRILSSPKPTSFNFYLRDPENPAQVRNYDGQAIIDNKGKIDPENVGKVVLRGRKFYWHQPYDESLKKYFTTEEELKVAKQALHITSTVELLLPPVEFEFSVEFDNLKPEEIGILLWSLELEKEMAHKLGMGKPLGLGSVEIRITKFQIINRRKRYQEIFYDDTDDGNKDKYISAFKGWLEKWNDNKPFDEIVNIRGLKSIMNLKNPPDNAVQYPSGGYQWFMNHKNEPLLNISDIEGRKKQTR
;
A
#
# COMPACT_ATOMS: atom_id res chain seq x y z
N MET A 1 7.41 -13.01 22.91
CA MET A 1 6.60 -11.87 22.41
C MET A 1 5.13 -12.13 22.66
N SER A 2 4.48 -11.28 23.47
CA SER A 2 3.11 -11.44 23.97
C SER A 2 2.01 -10.84 23.07
N PHE A 3 2.30 -10.46 21.81
CA PHE A 3 1.28 -9.89 20.90
C PHE A 3 1.32 -10.54 19.52
N VAL A 4 0.17 -10.53 18.85
CA VAL A 4 -0.01 -10.95 17.45
C VAL A 4 -0.43 -9.73 16.64
N ASN A 5 0.25 -9.46 15.53
CA ASN A 5 -0.11 -8.32 14.69
C ASN A 5 -1.54 -8.48 14.14
N PRO A 6 -2.30 -7.39 13.93
CA PRO A 6 -3.70 -7.47 13.48
C PRO A 6 -3.95 -8.09 12.10
N TYR A 7 -2.88 -8.41 11.37
CA TYR A 7 -2.96 -9.02 10.05
C TYR A 7 -1.80 -10.00 9.86
N ASN A 8 -1.96 -10.87 8.87
CA ASN A 8 -0.88 -11.67 8.31
C ASN A 8 -1.03 -11.71 6.77
N PHE A 9 -0.24 -12.55 6.10
CA PHE A 9 -0.23 -12.65 4.66
C PHE A 9 -0.59 -14.06 4.19
N VAL A 10 -1.56 -14.14 3.29
CA VAL A 10 -1.82 -15.36 2.50
C VAL A 10 -0.67 -15.50 1.52
N ARG A 11 0.14 -16.54 1.70
CA ARG A 11 1.31 -16.81 0.87
C ARG A 11 0.87 -17.17 -0.56
N PRO A 12 1.55 -16.65 -1.59
CA PRO A 12 1.28 -17.05 -2.97
C PRO A 12 1.75 -18.49 -3.19
N GLY A 13 0.92 -19.29 -3.87
CA GLY A 13 1.24 -20.64 -4.33
C GLY A 13 1.63 -20.66 -5.81
N LYS A 14 1.18 -21.67 -6.56
CA LYS A 14 1.30 -21.74 -8.02
C LYS A 14 0.37 -20.70 -8.68
N PRO A 15 0.87 -19.75 -9.49
CA PRO A 15 0.04 -18.72 -10.12
C PRO A 15 -1.15 -19.31 -10.87
N ALA A 16 -2.28 -18.61 -10.88
CA ALA A 16 -3.45 -19.03 -11.62
C ALA A 16 -3.17 -19.12 -13.13
N LYS A 17 -3.79 -20.10 -13.80
CA LYS A 17 -3.78 -20.17 -15.26
C LYS A 17 -4.45 -18.93 -15.85
N LYS A 18 -3.75 -18.25 -16.75
CA LYS A 18 -4.30 -17.13 -17.51
C LYS A 18 -4.86 -17.63 -18.84
N GLU A 19 -6.01 -17.10 -19.21
CA GLU A 19 -6.78 -17.47 -20.40
C GLU A 19 -7.56 -16.23 -20.89
N PRO A 20 -7.97 -16.18 -22.17
CA PRO A 20 -8.87 -15.15 -22.65
C PRO A 20 -10.24 -15.25 -21.93
N PRO A 21 -10.94 -14.12 -21.72
CA PRO A 21 -12.31 -14.12 -21.24
C PRO A 21 -13.28 -14.57 -22.32
N VAL A 22 -14.47 -14.99 -21.90
CA VAL A 22 -15.63 -15.06 -22.79
C VAL A 22 -16.19 -13.65 -22.92
N TRP A 23 -16.16 -13.14 -24.15
CA TRP A 23 -16.50 -11.76 -24.44
C TRP A 23 -17.97 -11.46 -24.19
N HIS A 24 -18.26 -10.24 -23.71
CA HIS A 24 -19.61 -9.75 -23.40
C HIS A 24 -20.62 -9.84 -24.56
N HIS A 25 -20.15 -9.81 -25.81
CA HIS A 25 -21.00 -9.90 -27.01
C HIS A 25 -21.44 -11.34 -27.35
N LYS A 26 -20.95 -12.34 -26.61
CA LYS A 26 -21.27 -13.75 -26.80
C LYS A 26 -22.14 -14.23 -25.65
N PHE A 27 -23.10 -15.11 -25.89
CA PHE A 27 -23.85 -15.82 -24.85
C PHE A 27 -23.48 -17.31 -24.88
N GLU A 28 -22.20 -17.59 -24.62
CA GLU A 28 -21.61 -18.93 -24.73
C GLU A 28 -21.57 -19.66 -23.38
N GLU A 29 -21.40 -18.93 -22.28
CA GLU A 29 -21.23 -19.49 -20.94
C GLU A 29 -22.44 -19.15 -20.03
N LEU A 30 -22.34 -19.52 -18.75
CA LEU A 30 -23.44 -19.42 -17.80
C LEU A 30 -23.59 -17.99 -17.28
N SER A 31 -24.84 -17.54 -17.20
CA SER A 31 -25.23 -16.26 -16.60
C SER A 31 -26.19 -16.52 -15.44
N GLY A 32 -26.42 -15.56 -14.55
CA GLY A 32 -27.30 -15.78 -13.42
C GLY A 32 -27.34 -14.67 -12.39
N LYS A 33 -28.05 -14.95 -11.30
CA LYS A 33 -28.25 -14.03 -10.17
C LYS A 33 -28.11 -14.78 -8.85
N ILE A 34 -27.38 -14.17 -7.93
CA ILE A 34 -27.15 -14.65 -6.57
C ILE A 34 -27.72 -13.59 -5.62
N VAL A 35 -28.59 -13.99 -4.71
CA VAL A 35 -29.08 -13.12 -3.63
C VAL A 35 -28.42 -13.56 -2.32
N CYS A 36 -27.90 -12.59 -1.59
CA CYS A 36 -27.09 -12.78 -0.41
C CYS A 36 -27.63 -11.96 0.75
N THR A 37 -27.57 -12.52 1.96
CA THR A 37 -27.69 -11.77 3.21
C THR A 37 -26.31 -11.64 3.85
N LEU A 38 -26.02 -10.46 4.41
CA LEU A 38 -24.78 -10.14 5.12
C LEU A 38 -25.13 -9.76 6.55
N LYS A 39 -24.55 -10.45 7.53
CA LYS A 39 -24.73 -10.20 8.96
C LYS A 39 -23.45 -9.67 9.59
N THR A 40 -23.53 -8.57 10.32
CA THR A 40 -22.39 -8.02 11.07
C THR A 40 -22.12 -8.82 12.35
N ARG A 41 -20.84 -9.10 12.61
CA ARG A 41 -20.35 -9.79 13.83
C ARG A 41 -19.59 -8.86 14.77
N THR A 42 -18.92 -7.85 14.22
CA THR A 42 -18.29 -6.77 14.99
C THR A 42 -18.75 -5.42 14.45
N PRO A 43 -18.55 -4.31 15.19
CA PRO A 43 -18.93 -3.00 14.70
C PRO A 43 -18.25 -2.69 13.37
N MET A 44 -18.96 -1.98 12.51
CA MET A 44 -18.53 -1.70 11.14
C MET A 44 -18.47 -0.21 10.91
N PHE A 45 -17.47 0.21 10.14
CA PHE A 45 -17.31 1.58 9.69
C PHE A 45 -17.05 1.60 8.18
N ILE A 46 -17.95 2.23 7.45
CA ILE A 46 -17.77 2.57 6.04
C ILE A 46 -18.05 4.07 5.95
N PRO A 47 -17.04 4.90 5.62
CA PRO A 47 -17.25 6.34 5.56
C PRO A 47 -18.19 6.69 4.42
N ASP A 48 -19.02 7.70 4.65
CA ASP A 48 -19.67 8.43 3.58
C ASP A 48 -18.67 9.29 2.80
N ALA A 49 -19.05 9.73 1.59
CA ALA A 49 -18.27 10.66 0.79
C ALA A 49 -18.18 12.05 1.45
N GLU A 50 -19.22 12.44 2.19
CA GLU A 50 -19.24 13.69 2.96
C GLU A 50 -18.36 13.58 4.20
N VAL A 51 -17.33 14.43 4.25
CA VAL A 51 -16.40 14.52 5.37
C VAL A 51 -16.42 15.93 5.92
N GLU A 52 -16.82 16.07 7.18
CA GLU A 52 -16.74 17.33 7.91
C GLU A 52 -15.31 17.53 8.41
N GLU A 53 -14.73 18.72 8.21
CA GLU A 53 -13.38 19.05 8.69
C GLU A 53 -13.41 20.22 9.66
N LYS A 54 -12.77 20.06 10.82
CA LYS A 54 -12.61 21.11 11.83
C LYS A 54 -11.14 21.47 11.98
N GLU A 55 -10.79 22.75 11.80
CA GLU A 55 -9.41 23.20 12.05
C GLU A 55 -9.08 23.10 13.54
N VAL A 56 -7.97 22.43 13.87
CA VAL A 56 -7.50 22.21 15.25
C VAL A 56 -6.09 22.79 15.49
N GLY A 57 -5.61 23.58 14.53
CA GLY A 57 -4.32 24.29 14.55
C GLY A 57 -3.91 24.68 13.13
N LYS A 58 -2.90 25.56 12.97
CA LYS A 58 -2.50 26.14 11.67
C LYS A 58 -2.36 25.07 10.57
N GLY A 59 -3.34 25.01 9.67
CA GLY A 59 -3.37 24.09 8.53
C GLY A 59 -3.51 22.61 8.92
N LYS A 60 -4.08 22.30 10.09
CA LYS A 60 -4.32 20.95 10.59
C LYS A 60 -5.79 20.76 10.89
N TYR A 61 -6.38 19.71 10.34
CA TYR A 61 -7.81 19.45 10.40
C TYR A 61 -8.09 18.11 11.07
N HIS A 62 -9.11 18.09 11.93
CA HIS A 62 -9.70 16.87 12.46
C HIS A 62 -10.95 16.53 11.64
N LYS A 63 -11.07 15.28 11.21
CA LYS A 63 -12.14 14.83 10.32
C LYS A 63 -13.26 14.17 11.11
N LYS A 64 -14.50 14.44 10.74
CA LYS A 64 -15.69 13.72 11.19
C LYS A 64 -16.34 13.05 9.98
N MET A 65 -16.55 11.74 10.10
CA MET A 65 -17.03 10.89 9.01
C MET A 65 -18.25 10.09 9.48
N ASN A 66 -19.37 10.31 8.82
CA ASN A 66 -20.59 9.57 9.07
C ASN A 66 -20.53 8.19 8.40
N PHE A 67 -21.38 7.27 8.84
CA PHE A 67 -21.55 5.99 8.17
C PHE A 67 -22.22 6.20 6.80
N TYR A 68 -21.82 5.43 5.80
CA TYR A 68 -22.33 5.54 4.43
C TYR A 68 -23.86 5.47 4.33
N ARG A 69 -24.46 6.49 3.71
CA ARG A 69 -25.90 6.56 3.46
C ARG A 69 -26.20 6.88 1.99
N VAL A 70 -27.38 6.46 1.53
CA VAL A 70 -27.94 6.86 0.23
C VAL A 70 -29.36 7.35 0.48
N ASN A 71 -29.64 8.59 0.10
CA ASN A 71 -30.93 9.25 0.38
C ASN A 71 -31.31 9.20 1.88
N GLY A 72 -30.33 9.34 2.78
CA GLY A 72 -30.52 9.29 4.23
C GLY A 72 -30.62 7.87 4.83
N GLU A 73 -30.74 6.82 4.02
CA GLU A 73 -30.80 5.44 4.48
C GLU A 73 -29.41 4.80 4.58
N LEU A 74 -29.16 4.01 5.62
CA LEU A 74 -27.93 3.23 5.75
C LEU A 74 -27.84 2.18 4.64
N ARG A 75 -26.69 2.14 3.97
CA ARG A 75 -26.41 1.19 2.88
C ARG A 75 -25.01 0.61 3.01
N LEU A 76 -24.73 -0.43 2.23
CA LEU A 76 -23.36 -0.87 1.92
C LEU A 76 -23.04 -0.55 0.46
N PRO A 77 -21.92 0.14 0.18
CA PRO A 77 -21.52 0.45 -1.20
C PRO A 77 -21.26 -0.82 -2.02
N PRO A 78 -21.77 -0.91 -3.26
CA PRO A 78 -21.48 -2.04 -4.16
C PRO A 78 -19.99 -2.26 -4.38
N THR A 79 -19.21 -1.18 -4.46
CA THR A 79 -17.75 -1.22 -4.65
C THR A 79 -17.01 -1.81 -3.45
N SER A 80 -17.51 -1.57 -2.23
CA SER A 80 -16.95 -2.15 -1.01
C SER A 80 -17.24 -3.65 -0.91
N LEU A 81 -18.47 -4.06 -1.27
CA LEU A 81 -18.85 -5.48 -1.39
C LEU A 81 -17.98 -6.16 -2.46
N LYS A 82 -17.95 -5.63 -3.69
CA LYS A 82 -17.15 -6.16 -4.80
C LYS A 82 -15.68 -6.29 -4.44
N GLY A 83 -15.08 -5.26 -3.83
CA GLY A 83 -13.66 -5.27 -3.44
C GLY A 83 -13.32 -6.30 -2.36
N MET A 84 -14.22 -6.50 -1.39
CA MET A 84 -14.08 -7.52 -0.36
C MET A 84 -14.10 -8.93 -0.97
N ILE A 85 -15.11 -9.22 -1.81
CA ILE A 85 -15.24 -10.54 -2.46
C ILE A 85 -14.10 -10.79 -3.45
N ARG A 86 -13.71 -9.77 -4.23
CA ARG A 86 -12.56 -9.84 -5.14
C ARG A 86 -11.28 -10.21 -4.42
N SER A 87 -11.02 -9.62 -3.25
CA SER A 87 -9.80 -9.91 -2.48
C SER A 87 -9.70 -11.39 -2.11
N VAL A 88 -10.82 -11.98 -1.69
CA VAL A 88 -10.91 -13.42 -1.37
C VAL A 88 -10.75 -14.26 -2.64
N ALA A 89 -11.46 -13.91 -3.72
CA ALA A 89 -11.39 -14.64 -4.99
C ALA A 89 -9.97 -14.63 -5.59
N GLU A 90 -9.27 -13.49 -5.53
CA GLU A 90 -7.87 -13.37 -5.98
C GLU A 90 -6.93 -14.26 -5.17
N ALA A 91 -7.10 -14.29 -3.85
CA ALA A 91 -6.30 -15.12 -2.98
C ALA A 91 -6.63 -16.61 -3.12
N ALA A 92 -7.90 -16.98 -3.32
CA ALA A 92 -8.36 -18.36 -3.42
C ALA A 92 -7.95 -19.01 -4.76
N SER A 93 -8.15 -18.28 -5.86
CA SER A 93 -7.71 -18.71 -7.20
C SER A 93 -6.21 -18.52 -7.43
N ASN A 94 -5.51 -17.85 -6.50
CA ASN A 94 -4.11 -17.42 -6.61
C ASN A 94 -3.82 -16.64 -7.91
N SER A 95 -4.73 -15.73 -8.24
CA SER A 95 -4.69 -14.82 -9.41
C SER A 95 -3.51 -13.83 -9.33
N CYS A 96 -3.42 -12.87 -10.25
CA CYS A 96 -2.41 -11.81 -10.16
C CYS A 96 -2.64 -10.87 -8.96
N PHE A 97 -1.67 -10.01 -8.65
CA PHE A 97 -1.81 -8.92 -7.68
C PHE A 97 -2.32 -7.68 -8.42
N SER A 98 -3.64 -7.58 -8.61
CA SER A 98 -4.23 -6.54 -9.47
C SER A 98 -4.14 -5.12 -8.89
N GLN A 99 -4.15 -4.98 -7.56
CA GLN A 99 -3.88 -3.71 -6.86
C GLN A 99 -2.46 -3.72 -6.32
N PHE A 100 -1.51 -3.24 -7.13
CA PHE A 100 -0.09 -3.34 -6.81
C PHE A 100 0.70 -2.10 -7.23
N GLU A 101 1.26 -1.38 -6.26
CA GLU A 101 2.27 -0.36 -6.53
C GLU A 101 3.66 -1.01 -6.59
N GLY A 102 4.16 -1.26 -7.81
CA GLY A 102 5.41 -1.97 -8.02
C GLY A 102 6.70 -1.15 -7.92
N GLY A 103 6.60 0.16 -7.69
CA GLY A 103 7.72 1.10 -7.82
C GLY A 103 8.90 0.87 -6.87
N ILE A 104 10.02 1.54 -7.16
CA ILE A 104 11.21 1.54 -6.31
C ILE A 104 10.94 2.32 -5.02
N LEU A 105 11.29 1.73 -3.89
CA LEU A 105 11.23 2.39 -2.59
C LEU A 105 12.55 3.09 -2.29
N GLY A 106 12.49 4.10 -1.41
CA GLY A 106 13.68 4.79 -0.94
C GLY A 106 14.07 4.46 0.51
N LYS A 107 15.35 4.15 0.72
CA LYS A 107 15.98 3.94 2.03
C LYS A 107 16.72 5.17 2.53
N ARG A 108 16.72 5.36 3.86
CA ARG A 108 17.66 6.27 4.52
C ARG A 108 18.76 5.41 5.12
N GLU A 109 19.98 5.68 4.70
CA GLU A 109 21.16 4.96 5.12
C GLU A 109 21.93 5.80 6.14
N GLN A 110 22.51 5.13 7.14
CA GLN A 110 23.33 5.82 8.14
C GLN A 110 24.63 6.29 7.48
N PRO A 111 25.17 7.47 7.86
CA PRO A 111 26.40 7.99 7.28
C PRO A 111 27.59 7.02 7.33
N ASP A 112 27.64 6.17 8.36
CA ASP A 112 28.70 5.16 8.53
C ASP A 112 28.72 4.10 7.43
N ASN A 113 27.58 3.87 6.76
CA ASN A 113 27.44 2.90 5.68
C ASN A 113 27.73 3.51 4.30
N TYR A 114 28.04 4.80 4.21
CA TYR A 114 28.35 5.43 2.93
C TYR A 114 29.68 4.92 2.40
N ASP A 115 29.73 4.59 1.10
CA ASP A 115 30.97 4.30 0.39
C ASP A 115 31.93 5.50 0.53
N ARG A 116 32.94 5.33 1.38
CA ARG A 116 33.93 6.37 1.69
C ARG A 116 34.88 6.62 0.53
N SER A 117 34.92 5.74 -0.48
CA SER A 117 35.68 5.97 -1.71
C SER A 117 35.05 7.03 -2.61
N LEU A 118 33.75 7.28 -2.46
CA LEU A 118 33.01 8.26 -3.24
C LEU A 118 32.83 9.55 -2.45
N LEU A 119 33.38 10.66 -2.93
CA LEU A 119 33.23 11.96 -2.26
C LEU A 119 31.83 12.55 -2.47
N LEU A 120 31.21 13.00 -1.38
CA LEU A 120 29.96 13.75 -1.45
C LEU A 120 30.25 15.16 -1.96
N THR A 121 29.72 15.47 -3.14
CA THR A 121 30.08 16.65 -3.92
C THR A 121 28.84 17.55 -4.11
N PRO A 122 28.93 18.87 -3.87
CA PRO A 122 27.84 19.77 -4.19
C PRO A 122 27.78 20.01 -5.71
N GLY A 123 26.57 20.03 -6.27
CA GLY A 123 26.34 20.16 -7.71
C GLY A 123 25.20 21.09 -8.05
N ARG A 124 25.18 21.55 -9.30
CA ARG A 124 24.04 22.25 -9.92
C ARG A 124 23.64 21.53 -11.20
N ILE A 125 22.36 21.14 -11.29
CA ILE A 125 21.82 20.50 -12.49
C ILE A 125 21.80 21.51 -13.63
N LEU A 126 22.47 21.22 -14.74
CA LEU A 126 22.43 22.08 -15.93
C LEU A 126 21.20 21.77 -16.77
N GLU A 127 20.97 20.48 -17.01
CA GLU A 127 19.87 19.95 -17.81
C GLU A 127 19.28 18.70 -17.15
N ILE A 128 18.04 18.35 -17.48
CA ILE A 128 17.38 17.14 -16.99
C ILE A 128 17.57 16.03 -18.03
N PRO A 129 17.93 14.80 -17.64
CA PRO A 129 18.07 13.70 -18.60
C PRO A 129 16.70 13.21 -19.08
N SER A 130 16.67 12.58 -20.24
CA SER A 130 15.50 11.87 -20.78
C SER A 130 15.88 10.43 -21.12
N VAL A 131 14.89 9.58 -21.43
CA VAL A 131 15.08 8.12 -21.62
C VAL A 131 16.29 7.79 -22.50
N ASN A 132 16.53 8.56 -23.55
CA ASN A 132 17.63 8.33 -24.51
C ASN A 132 18.75 9.38 -24.46
N LYS A 133 18.73 10.31 -23.50
CA LYS A 133 19.71 11.42 -23.42
C LYS A 133 20.18 11.65 -21.99
N SER A 134 21.46 11.43 -21.75
CA SER A 134 22.11 11.82 -20.50
C SER A 134 22.20 13.34 -20.39
N SER A 135 22.42 13.82 -19.17
CA SER A 135 22.50 15.25 -18.86
C SER A 135 23.76 15.54 -18.06
N HIS A 136 23.94 16.82 -17.70
CA HIS A 136 25.14 17.29 -17.04
C HIS A 136 24.84 18.00 -15.71
N VAL A 137 25.71 17.76 -14.73
CA VAL A 137 25.71 18.42 -13.44
C VAL A 137 27.06 19.11 -13.26
N LYS A 138 27.02 20.41 -12.98
CA LYS A 138 28.22 21.18 -12.71
C LYS A 138 28.64 21.00 -11.26
N GLU A 139 29.92 20.71 -11.01
CA GLU A 139 30.45 20.69 -9.65
C GLU A 139 30.51 22.10 -9.06
N MET A 140 30.13 22.18 -7.79
CA MET A 140 30.11 23.41 -7.03
C MET A 140 31.04 23.29 -5.82
N LYS A 141 31.47 24.42 -5.28
CA LYS A 141 32.00 24.56 -3.93
C LYS A 141 30.89 25.09 -3.04
N SER A 142 30.66 24.48 -1.88
CA SER A 142 29.63 24.96 -0.95
C SER A 142 30.24 25.75 0.21
N TYR A 143 29.57 26.84 0.56
CA TYR A 143 29.92 27.68 1.70
C TYR A 143 28.74 27.76 2.66
N LYS A 144 28.98 27.52 3.95
CA LYS A 144 27.96 27.72 4.98
C LYS A 144 27.66 29.20 5.16
N LEU A 145 26.39 29.54 5.27
CA LEU A 145 25.94 30.90 5.55
C LEU A 145 25.77 31.10 7.07
N PRO A 146 26.34 32.17 7.66
CA PRO A 146 26.05 32.53 9.05
C PRO A 146 24.61 33.04 9.23
N HIS A 147 24.04 32.73 10.40
CA HIS A 147 22.62 32.94 10.72
C HIS A 147 22.22 34.43 10.85
N ASN A 148 23.16 35.36 10.99
CA ASN A 148 22.88 36.79 10.96
C ASN A 148 22.55 37.31 9.55
N MET A 149 22.94 36.57 8.49
CA MET A 149 22.57 36.88 7.10
C MET A 149 21.22 36.28 6.68
N PHE A 150 20.55 35.56 7.59
CA PHE A 150 19.24 34.92 7.39
C PHE A 150 17.97 35.78 7.41
N PRO A 151 17.92 37.00 8.00
CA PRO A 151 16.68 37.79 8.02
C PRO A 151 16.06 38.00 6.63
N LEU A 152 16.91 38.11 5.60
CA LEU A 152 16.51 38.30 4.20
C LEU A 152 15.89 37.06 3.54
N TYR A 153 16.07 35.86 4.14
CA TYR A 153 15.79 34.56 3.53
C TYR A 153 15.04 33.57 4.43
N LYS A 154 14.56 34.04 5.59
CA LYS A 154 13.64 33.30 6.45
C LYS A 154 12.42 32.84 5.63
N ASP A 155 12.03 31.58 5.81
CA ASP A 155 10.86 30.95 5.20
C ASP A 155 10.88 30.77 3.66
N LYS A 156 12.05 30.87 3.01
CA LYS A 156 12.21 30.64 1.55
C LYS A 156 12.74 29.24 1.20
N TYR A 157 12.24 28.19 1.84
CA TYR A 157 12.71 26.82 1.62
C TYR A 157 12.46 26.30 0.20
N GLU A 158 11.54 26.92 -0.53
CA GLU A 158 11.18 26.58 -1.92
C GLU A 158 12.15 27.16 -2.96
N LYS A 159 13.06 28.07 -2.56
CA LYS A 159 13.98 28.75 -3.47
C LYS A 159 15.32 28.01 -3.57
N ASN A 160 15.29 26.82 -4.15
CA ASN A 160 16.50 26.07 -4.49
C ASN A 160 17.18 26.65 -5.74
N GLY A 161 18.51 26.74 -5.74
CA GLY A 161 19.24 27.16 -6.94
C GLY A 161 19.04 28.63 -7.33
N HIS A 162 18.50 29.48 -6.44
CA HIS A 162 18.31 30.90 -6.73
C HIS A 162 19.66 31.63 -6.79
N LYS A 163 19.89 32.36 -7.88
CA LYS A 163 21.10 33.16 -8.08
C LYS A 163 21.21 34.26 -7.01
N VAL A 164 22.40 34.41 -6.45
CA VAL A 164 22.78 35.47 -5.51
C VAL A 164 24.21 35.92 -5.81
N PHE A 165 24.59 37.06 -5.26
CA PHE A 165 25.95 37.58 -5.34
C PHE A 165 26.57 37.61 -3.95
N ILE A 166 27.79 37.10 -3.82
CA ILE A 166 28.47 36.96 -2.53
C ILE A 166 29.86 37.57 -2.54
N ARG A 167 30.34 37.88 -1.33
CA ARG A 167 31.75 38.15 -1.03
C ARG A 167 32.29 37.04 -0.15
N VAL A 168 33.39 36.43 -0.57
CA VAL A 168 34.06 35.36 0.18
C VAL A 168 35.41 35.88 0.65
N GLU A 169 35.66 35.79 1.96
CA GLU A 169 36.94 36.11 2.59
C GLU A 169 37.33 34.98 3.53
N ASN A 170 38.59 34.54 3.51
CA ASN A 170 39.09 33.45 4.36
C ASN A 170 38.17 32.20 4.36
N ASP A 171 37.72 31.81 3.17
CA ASP A 171 36.82 30.67 2.93
C ASP A 171 35.43 30.78 3.60
N LYS A 172 35.01 31.99 3.95
CA LYS A 172 33.70 32.28 4.57
C LYS A 172 32.94 33.33 3.77
N VAL A 173 31.63 33.17 3.66
CA VAL A 173 30.77 34.22 3.10
C VAL A 173 30.65 35.33 4.13
N VAL A 174 31.10 36.54 3.78
CA VAL A 174 31.02 37.72 4.64
C VAL A 174 29.88 38.67 4.24
N LYS A 175 29.43 38.61 2.98
CA LYS A 175 28.32 39.43 2.47
C LYS A 175 27.52 38.68 1.40
N ILE A 176 26.22 38.97 1.31
CA ILE A 176 25.29 38.42 0.33
C ILE A 176 24.33 39.50 -0.19
N SER A 177 24.06 39.49 -1.49
CA SER A 177 23.14 40.40 -2.17
C SER A 177 22.29 39.64 -3.20
N LYS A 178 21.08 40.14 -3.48
CA LYS A 178 20.23 39.64 -4.57
C LYS A 178 20.64 40.20 -5.92
N GLU A 179 21.20 41.40 -5.91
CA GLU A 179 21.65 42.15 -7.08
C GLU A 179 23.18 42.24 -7.07
N GLU A 180 23.76 42.40 -8.25
CA GLU A 180 25.19 42.60 -8.40
C GLU A 180 25.57 43.94 -7.77
N ARG A 181 26.61 43.92 -6.95
CA ARG A 181 27.15 45.12 -6.29
C ARG A 181 28.67 45.05 -6.35
N GLU A 182 29.32 46.20 -6.29
CA GLU A 182 30.79 46.30 -6.37
C GLU A 182 31.51 45.39 -5.35
N GLU A 183 30.92 45.28 -4.17
CA GLU A 183 31.36 44.48 -3.03
C GLU A 183 31.00 42.98 -3.10
N CYS A 184 30.11 42.56 -4.01
CA CYS A 184 29.60 41.20 -4.16
C CYS A 184 29.61 40.81 -5.64
N LYS A 185 30.75 40.36 -6.17
CA LYS A 185 30.89 39.99 -7.60
C LYS A 185 30.77 38.50 -7.86
N THR A 186 30.99 37.66 -6.86
CA THR A 186 30.96 36.20 -7.04
C THR A 186 29.52 35.71 -7.14
N VAL A 187 29.17 35.08 -8.26
CA VAL A 187 27.88 34.44 -8.44
C VAL A 187 27.80 33.17 -7.59
N GLY A 188 26.72 33.04 -6.82
CA GLY A 188 26.40 31.85 -6.04
C GLY A 188 24.95 31.45 -6.21
N TYR A 189 24.64 30.23 -5.78
CA TYR A 189 23.31 29.64 -5.86
C TYR A 189 22.87 29.16 -4.47
N LEU A 190 21.71 29.63 -4.02
CA LEU A 190 21.22 29.33 -2.68
C LEU A 190 20.80 27.86 -2.52
N LYS A 191 21.10 27.34 -1.33
CA LYS A 191 20.58 26.07 -0.82
C LYS A 191 19.92 26.31 0.54
N THR A 192 18.60 26.30 0.56
CA THR A 192 17.78 26.55 1.75
C THR A 192 17.07 25.28 2.23
N SER A 193 16.70 25.24 3.52
CA SER A 193 15.96 24.13 4.14
C SER A 193 14.71 24.60 4.90
N ASP A 194 13.67 23.75 4.95
CA ASP A 194 12.37 24.03 5.59
C ASP A 194 12.51 24.20 7.11
N VAL A 195 12.88 23.14 7.84
CA VAL A 195 12.97 23.15 9.31
C VAL A 195 14.38 22.76 9.76
N GLY A 196 14.85 23.36 10.86
CA GLY A 196 16.07 22.92 11.53
C GLY A 196 15.95 21.48 12.04
N ILE A 197 17.08 20.89 12.44
CA ILE A 197 17.10 19.52 12.97
C ILE A 197 16.21 19.45 14.24
N PRO A 198 15.29 18.48 14.36
CA PRO A 198 14.47 18.31 15.57
C PRO A 198 15.34 18.31 16.84
N GLY A 199 14.96 19.11 17.83
CA GLY A 199 15.75 19.31 19.06
C GLY A 199 16.78 20.44 19.00
N ARG A 200 17.04 21.06 17.83
CA ARG A 200 17.86 22.28 17.72
C ARG A 200 16.99 23.51 17.49
N ARG A 201 17.20 24.55 18.31
CA ARG A 201 16.46 25.83 18.25
C ARG A 201 16.82 26.71 17.04
N ARG A 202 17.95 26.47 16.34
CA ARG A 202 18.44 27.31 15.24
C ARG A 202 18.65 26.49 13.95
N LYS A 203 18.29 27.06 12.80
CA LYS A 203 18.64 26.54 11.47
C LYS A 203 20.15 26.73 11.24
N SER A 204 20.83 25.75 10.66
CA SER A 204 22.31 25.76 10.55
C SER A 204 22.85 25.12 9.28
N ASN A 205 22.01 24.91 8.27
CA ASN A 205 22.33 24.02 7.14
C ASN A 205 22.32 24.72 5.79
N GLU A 206 22.11 26.02 5.77
CA GLU A 206 21.95 26.78 4.56
C GLU A 206 23.29 27.20 3.99
N GLN A 207 23.37 27.11 2.67
CA GLN A 207 24.62 27.16 1.95
C GLN A 207 24.48 27.98 0.67
N VAL A 208 25.59 28.52 0.21
CA VAL A 208 25.72 29.05 -1.15
C VAL A 208 26.66 28.16 -1.92
N PHE A 209 26.23 27.75 -3.11
CA PHE A 209 27.00 26.91 -4.01
C PHE A 209 27.61 27.83 -5.07
N VAL A 210 28.93 27.78 -5.22
CA VAL A 210 29.69 28.57 -6.21
C VAL A 210 30.26 27.61 -7.23
N GLU A 211 30.12 27.94 -8.51
CA GLU A 211 30.57 27.07 -9.60
C GLU A 211 32.09 26.88 -9.58
N LYS A 212 32.57 25.64 -9.78
CA LYS A 212 33.99 25.36 -10.00
C LYS A 212 34.32 25.40 -11.49
N ALA A 213 35.52 25.85 -11.83
CA ALA A 213 36.03 25.83 -13.19
C ALA A 213 36.52 24.42 -13.58
N ASN A 214 35.59 23.46 -13.71
CA ASN A 214 35.86 22.12 -14.19
C ASN A 214 34.80 21.63 -15.18
N GLU A 215 35.13 20.55 -15.88
CA GLU A 215 34.17 19.90 -16.77
C GLU A 215 32.97 19.32 -15.96
N PRO A 216 31.75 19.29 -16.53
CA PRO A 216 30.57 18.74 -15.86
C PRO A 216 30.57 17.21 -15.68
N PHE A 217 29.85 16.73 -14.66
CA PHE A 217 29.57 15.32 -14.43
C PHE A 217 28.36 14.85 -15.22
N ILE A 218 28.34 13.57 -15.60
CA ILE A 218 27.25 12.97 -16.38
C ILE A 218 26.18 12.44 -15.41
N LEU A 219 24.94 12.88 -15.60
CA LEU A 219 23.75 12.37 -14.93
C LEU A 219 22.91 11.57 -15.93
N GLU A 220 22.91 10.26 -15.76
CA GLU A 220 22.16 9.32 -16.59
C GLU A 220 20.67 9.28 -16.17
N TYR A 221 19.79 9.00 -17.13
CA TYR A 221 18.33 8.98 -16.90
C TYR A 221 17.88 7.99 -15.80
N PRO A 222 18.41 6.75 -15.72
CA PRO A 222 18.02 5.81 -14.66
C PRO A 222 18.25 6.37 -13.26
N ILE A 223 19.39 7.03 -13.03
CA ILE A 223 19.73 7.63 -11.73
C ILE A 223 18.74 8.76 -11.36
N TYR A 224 18.39 9.60 -12.34
CA TYR A 224 17.40 10.66 -12.15
C TYR A 224 15.98 10.10 -11.90
N HIS A 225 15.58 9.09 -12.66
CA HIS A 225 14.29 8.42 -12.52
C HIS A 225 14.16 7.74 -11.15
N ASP A 226 15.20 7.03 -10.69
CA ASP A 226 15.22 6.35 -9.39
C ASP A 226 15.17 7.34 -8.22
N TYR A 227 15.79 8.52 -8.37
CA TYR A 227 15.63 9.60 -7.41
C TYR A 227 14.14 10.02 -7.29
N ILE A 228 13.47 10.26 -8.41
CA ILE A 228 12.05 10.67 -8.41
C ILE A 228 11.19 9.57 -7.77
N ALA A 229 11.38 8.32 -8.19
CA ALA A 229 10.62 7.18 -7.68
C ALA A 229 10.76 7.04 -6.15
N SER A 230 12.00 7.10 -5.64
CA SER A 230 12.30 6.97 -4.22
C SER A 230 11.84 8.17 -3.37
N ASN A 231 11.65 9.35 -3.99
CA ASN A 231 11.28 10.60 -3.32
C ASN A 231 9.84 11.07 -3.59
N LYS A 232 9.01 10.27 -4.29
CA LYS A 232 7.60 10.61 -4.63
C LYS A 232 6.75 11.09 -3.45
N ASN A 233 7.04 10.57 -2.25
CA ASN A 233 6.32 10.85 -1.01
C ASN A 233 6.93 11.98 -0.16
N ASN A 234 7.90 12.74 -0.68
CA ASN A 234 8.45 13.88 0.06
C ASN A 234 7.39 14.98 0.25
N LYS A 235 7.47 15.72 1.36
CA LYS A 235 6.51 16.79 1.71
C LYS A 235 6.49 17.91 0.67
N HIS A 236 7.66 18.31 0.16
CA HIS A 236 7.80 19.47 -0.73
C HIS A 236 8.03 19.06 -2.18
N GLU A 237 7.26 19.64 -3.10
CA GLU A 237 7.28 19.29 -4.53
C GLU A 237 8.67 19.46 -5.17
N HIS A 238 9.37 20.56 -4.87
CA HIS A 238 10.73 20.82 -5.39
C HIS A 238 11.77 19.79 -4.92
N THR A 239 11.49 19.00 -3.88
CA THR A 239 12.36 17.89 -3.45
C THR A 239 11.98 16.55 -4.07
N LYS A 240 10.81 16.44 -4.71
CA LYS A 240 10.37 15.23 -5.42
C LYS A 240 10.94 15.17 -6.83
N ARG A 241 10.91 16.31 -7.53
CA ARG A 241 11.28 16.44 -8.95
C ARG A 241 12.29 17.59 -9.14
N PRO A 242 13.60 17.31 -9.08
CA PRO A 242 14.63 18.31 -9.30
C PRO A 242 14.58 18.82 -10.73
N LYS A 243 14.87 20.11 -10.93
CA LYS A 243 14.81 20.82 -12.20
C LYS A 243 16.19 21.33 -12.61
N ALA A 244 16.32 21.72 -13.88
CA ALA A 244 17.48 22.50 -14.33
C ALA A 244 17.65 23.75 -13.45
N GLY A 245 18.89 24.01 -13.03
CA GLY A 245 19.24 25.08 -12.10
C GLY A 245 19.26 24.68 -10.62
N ASP A 246 18.68 23.54 -10.25
CA ASP A 246 18.65 23.10 -8.85
C ASP A 246 20.02 22.73 -8.31
N THR A 247 20.28 23.09 -7.05
CA THR A 247 21.45 22.64 -6.31
C THR A 247 21.19 21.31 -5.60
N ILE A 248 22.13 20.38 -5.73
CA ILE A 248 22.05 18.99 -5.24
C ILE A 248 23.36 18.55 -4.60
N TRP A 249 23.34 17.43 -3.90
CA TRP A 249 24.52 16.70 -3.46
C TRP A 249 24.61 15.40 -4.24
N PHE A 250 25.78 15.03 -4.73
CA PHE A 250 25.96 13.82 -5.53
C PHE A 250 27.26 13.10 -5.19
N ARG A 251 27.33 11.82 -5.56
CA ARG A 251 28.56 11.02 -5.54
C ARG A 251 28.80 10.47 -6.94
N ALA A 252 30.04 10.49 -7.38
CA ALA A 252 30.40 10.10 -8.75
C ALA A 252 31.66 9.24 -8.78
N ARG A 253 31.73 8.38 -9.80
CA ARG A 253 32.91 7.59 -10.16
C ARG A 253 33.16 7.79 -11.65
N ASN A 254 34.40 8.03 -12.06
CA ASN A 254 34.78 8.26 -13.47
C ASN A 254 33.87 9.30 -14.16
N ARG A 255 33.61 10.43 -13.48
CA ARG A 255 32.71 11.52 -13.92
C ARG A 255 31.24 11.16 -14.11
N LYS A 256 30.83 9.91 -13.86
CA LYS A 256 29.43 9.48 -13.88
C LYS A 256 28.83 9.51 -12.48
N ILE A 257 27.72 10.22 -12.33
CA ILE A 257 26.96 10.27 -11.08
C ILE A 257 26.37 8.89 -10.80
N GLN A 258 26.65 8.37 -9.61
CA GLN A 258 26.14 7.08 -9.13
C GLN A 258 24.88 7.27 -8.27
N GLU A 259 24.84 8.35 -7.50
CA GLU A 259 23.70 8.70 -6.67
C GLU A 259 23.70 10.21 -6.40
N PHE A 260 22.51 10.77 -6.17
CA PHE A 260 22.39 12.16 -5.75
C PHE A 260 21.15 12.35 -4.88
N GLY A 261 21.09 13.50 -4.22
CA GLY A 261 19.86 13.97 -3.62
C GLY A 261 19.86 15.43 -3.22
N TYR A 262 18.71 15.89 -2.75
CA TYR A 262 18.51 17.30 -2.44
C TYR A 262 19.28 17.78 -1.20
N ALA A 263 19.48 16.92 -0.19
CA ALA A 263 20.21 17.24 1.04
C ALA A 263 21.49 16.39 1.16
N GLN A 264 22.39 16.67 2.10
CA GLN A 264 23.60 15.85 2.31
C GLN A 264 23.28 14.44 2.82
N ILE A 265 22.20 14.31 3.59
CA ILE A 265 21.64 13.02 4.02
C ILE A 265 20.32 12.86 3.26
N TYR A 266 20.39 12.18 2.12
CA TYR A 266 19.26 11.96 1.25
C TYR A 266 18.75 10.52 1.33
N ARG A 267 17.52 10.34 0.84
CA ARG A 267 16.92 9.03 0.65
C ARG A 267 17.46 8.46 -0.66
N LYS A 268 18.03 7.26 -0.60
CA LYS A 268 18.57 6.52 -1.74
C LYS A 268 17.55 5.50 -2.23
N PRO A 269 17.48 5.17 -3.53
CA PRO A 269 16.68 4.04 -4.00
C PRO A 269 17.22 2.71 -3.46
N PHE A 270 16.34 1.72 -3.30
CA PHE A 270 16.77 0.32 -3.28
C PHE A 270 17.19 -0.11 -4.68
N GLY A 271 18.09 -1.08 -4.79
CA GLY A 271 18.51 -1.66 -6.07
C GLY A 271 17.42 -2.49 -6.74
N TYR A 272 16.42 -2.95 -5.98
CA TYR A 272 15.29 -3.70 -6.51
C TYR A 272 13.94 -3.07 -6.13
N SER A 273 13.01 -3.07 -7.08
CA SER A 273 11.65 -2.60 -6.90
C SER A 273 10.77 -3.65 -6.20
N ILE A 274 9.60 -3.23 -5.72
CA ILE A 274 8.61 -4.20 -5.19
C ILE A 274 8.18 -5.15 -6.32
N GLN A 275 8.01 -4.63 -7.54
CA GLN A 275 7.69 -5.42 -8.73
C GLN A 275 8.71 -6.54 -8.97
N LYS A 276 10.00 -6.22 -8.90
CA LYS A 276 11.05 -7.22 -9.07
C LYS A 276 10.97 -8.33 -8.01
N ARG A 277 10.61 -7.98 -6.76
CA ARG A 277 10.37 -8.97 -5.69
C ARG A 277 9.10 -9.80 -5.88
N LEU A 278 8.15 -9.35 -6.70
CA LEU A 278 7.00 -10.13 -7.12
C LEU A 278 7.35 -11.07 -8.28
N GLU A 279 8.14 -10.58 -9.25
CA GLU A 279 8.67 -11.39 -10.36
C GLU A 279 9.55 -12.54 -9.87
N ASP A 280 10.36 -12.32 -8.81
CA ASP A 280 11.19 -13.36 -8.19
C ASP A 280 10.35 -14.51 -7.58
N LEU A 281 9.05 -14.28 -7.29
CA LEU A 281 8.10 -15.35 -6.96
C LEU A 281 7.57 -16.01 -8.23
N SER A 282 7.05 -15.20 -9.14
CA SER A 282 6.72 -15.57 -10.51
C SER A 282 6.28 -14.32 -11.28
N PRO A 283 6.70 -14.14 -12.56
CA PRO A 283 6.20 -13.04 -13.39
C PRO A 283 4.68 -13.11 -13.60
N ASP A 284 4.05 -14.28 -13.44
CA ASP A 284 2.61 -14.42 -13.60
C ASP A 284 1.77 -13.75 -12.52
N PHE A 285 2.39 -13.37 -11.40
CA PHE A 285 1.73 -12.59 -10.36
C PHE A 285 1.62 -11.10 -10.67
N LEU A 286 2.36 -10.59 -11.66
CA LEU A 286 2.19 -9.22 -12.14
C LEU A 286 0.74 -8.99 -12.62
N PRO A 287 0.20 -7.77 -12.47
CA PRO A 287 -1.10 -7.40 -13.04
C PRO A 287 -1.21 -7.87 -14.50
N CYS A 288 -2.37 -8.40 -14.90
CA CYS A 288 -2.56 -8.88 -16.26
C CYS A 288 -2.37 -7.72 -17.25
N GLN A 289 -1.50 -7.92 -18.26
CA GLN A 289 -1.09 -6.89 -19.22
C GLN A 289 -1.82 -6.98 -20.57
N SER A 290 -2.71 -7.97 -20.75
CA SER A 290 -3.46 -8.16 -22.00
C SER A 290 -4.86 -8.72 -21.72
N VAL A 291 -5.88 -8.19 -22.42
CA VAL A 291 -7.26 -8.69 -22.33
C VAL A 291 -7.40 -10.12 -22.84
N HIS A 292 -6.46 -10.61 -23.65
CA HIS A 292 -6.45 -11.98 -24.16
C HIS A 292 -5.79 -12.98 -23.20
N ASN A 293 -5.21 -12.50 -22.09
CA ASN A 293 -4.46 -13.32 -21.15
C ASN A 293 -4.74 -12.90 -19.70
N LEU A 294 -5.97 -13.17 -19.24
CA LEU A 294 -6.46 -12.77 -17.93
C LEU A 294 -6.47 -13.93 -16.94
N CYS A 295 -6.09 -13.68 -15.68
CA CYS A 295 -6.33 -14.62 -14.58
C CYS A 295 -7.83 -14.69 -14.23
N PRO A 296 -8.29 -15.75 -13.53
CA PRO A 296 -9.72 -15.93 -13.20
C PRO A 296 -10.35 -14.73 -12.50
N ALA A 297 -9.65 -14.12 -11.52
CA ALA A 297 -10.19 -12.96 -10.82
C ALA A 297 -10.32 -11.73 -11.74
N CYS A 298 -9.40 -11.50 -12.68
CA CYS A 298 -9.53 -10.41 -13.65
C CYS A 298 -10.68 -10.64 -14.64
N ARG A 299 -10.95 -11.89 -15.04
CA ARG A 299 -12.12 -12.22 -15.90
C ARG A 299 -13.44 -12.02 -15.16
N ILE A 300 -13.50 -12.45 -13.90
CA ILE A 300 -14.71 -12.32 -13.08
C ILE A 300 -14.96 -10.85 -12.69
N PHE A 301 -13.96 -10.16 -12.13
CA PHE A 301 -14.15 -8.84 -11.50
C PHE A 301 -13.77 -7.65 -12.39
N GLY A 302 -13.09 -7.90 -13.52
CA GLY A 302 -12.57 -6.87 -14.43
C GLY A 302 -11.14 -6.45 -14.09
N THR A 303 -10.48 -5.78 -15.03
CA THR A 303 -9.14 -5.23 -14.85
C THR A 303 -8.90 -4.02 -15.73
N VAL A 304 -8.03 -3.13 -15.28
CA VAL A 304 -7.43 -2.08 -16.13
C VAL A 304 -6.05 -2.59 -16.55
N ILE A 305 -5.66 -2.31 -17.79
CA ILE A 305 -4.36 -2.67 -18.34
C ILE A 305 -3.54 -1.39 -18.45
N GLU A 306 -2.48 -1.32 -17.67
CA GLU A 306 -1.54 -0.19 -17.69
C GLU A 306 -0.49 -0.39 -18.78
N ASN A 307 -0.21 0.63 -19.60
CA ASN A 307 0.76 0.63 -20.70
C ASN A 307 0.36 -0.14 -21.98
N THR A 308 -0.82 0.11 -22.54
CA THR A 308 -1.13 -0.27 -23.93
C THR A 308 -0.33 0.58 -24.92
N PRO A 309 0.53 -0.01 -25.78
CA PRO A 309 1.06 0.67 -26.94
C PRO A 309 -0.08 0.88 -27.96
N GLU A 310 -0.23 2.11 -28.46
CA GLU A 310 -1.12 2.50 -29.58
C GLU A 310 -2.65 2.48 -29.35
N GLU A 311 -3.36 3.24 -30.19
CA GLU A 311 -4.79 3.58 -30.12
C GLU A 311 -5.75 2.40 -30.38
N THR A 312 -5.25 1.20 -30.67
CA THR A 312 -6.04 0.05 -31.11
C THR A 312 -6.19 -1.10 -30.10
N GLU A 313 -5.53 -1.05 -28.93
CA GLU A 313 -5.66 -2.09 -27.90
C GLU A 313 -6.67 -1.73 -26.78
N PHE A 314 -7.41 -2.73 -26.30
CA PHE A 314 -8.32 -2.57 -25.15
C PHE A 314 -7.54 -2.18 -23.89
N THR A 315 -7.82 -0.99 -23.34
CA THR A 315 -7.18 -0.46 -22.12
C THR A 315 -7.76 -1.02 -20.82
N ALA A 316 -8.89 -1.73 -20.91
CA ALA A 316 -9.54 -2.37 -19.78
C ALA A 316 -10.42 -3.53 -20.25
N TYR A 317 -10.67 -4.45 -19.32
CA TYR A 317 -11.70 -5.47 -19.43
C TYR A 317 -12.75 -5.22 -18.34
N ALA A 318 -13.99 -4.93 -18.75
CA ALA A 318 -15.11 -4.87 -17.83
C ALA A 318 -15.34 -6.27 -17.25
N GLY A 319 -15.50 -6.37 -15.93
CA GLY A 319 -15.77 -7.66 -15.30
C GLY A 319 -17.17 -8.14 -15.60
N ASN A 320 -17.33 -9.46 -15.60
CA ASN A 320 -18.59 -10.16 -15.82
C ASN A 320 -19.53 -10.15 -14.60
N LEU A 321 -19.41 -9.15 -13.72
CA LEU A 321 -20.15 -9.05 -12.45
C LEU A 321 -20.66 -7.65 -12.15
N SER A 322 -21.92 -7.58 -11.71
CA SER A 322 -22.56 -6.42 -11.12
C SER A 322 -23.02 -6.72 -9.69
N PHE A 323 -22.80 -5.78 -8.77
CA PHE A 323 -23.27 -5.86 -7.39
C PHE A 323 -24.34 -4.80 -7.17
N SER A 324 -25.45 -5.17 -6.53
CA SER A 324 -26.39 -4.18 -6.00
C SER A 324 -25.82 -3.50 -4.76
N GLU A 325 -26.45 -2.41 -4.35
CA GLU A 325 -26.25 -1.85 -3.01
C GLU A 325 -26.69 -2.87 -1.95
N GLY A 326 -25.99 -2.89 -0.82
CA GLY A 326 -26.45 -3.63 0.36
C GLY A 326 -27.54 -2.83 1.07
N LYS A 327 -28.78 -3.29 0.98
CA LYS A 327 -29.93 -2.67 1.62
C LYS A 327 -30.15 -3.27 2.99
N LEU A 328 -30.38 -2.42 3.99
CA LEU A 328 -30.74 -2.86 5.33
C LEU A 328 -32.03 -3.69 5.29
N LEU A 329 -32.05 -4.87 5.92
CA LEU A 329 -33.29 -5.63 6.06
C LEU A 329 -34.28 -4.90 6.99
N PRO A 330 -35.59 -4.94 6.72
CA PRO A 330 -36.59 -4.26 7.55
C PRO A 330 -36.72 -4.89 8.94
N ASN A 331 -37.32 -4.14 9.88
CA ASN A 331 -37.72 -4.63 11.22
C ASN A 331 -36.58 -5.14 12.12
N GLN A 332 -35.40 -4.51 12.05
CA GLN A 332 -34.28 -4.81 12.95
C GLN A 332 -33.82 -3.57 13.74
N PRO A 333 -33.29 -3.73 14.96
CA PRO A 333 -32.71 -2.62 15.69
C PRO A 333 -31.41 -2.16 15.02
N VAL A 334 -31.27 -0.85 14.84
CA VAL A 334 -30.04 -0.23 14.33
C VAL A 334 -29.48 0.68 15.41
N ASN A 335 -28.23 0.42 15.81
CA ASN A 335 -27.53 1.24 16.80
C ASN A 335 -26.25 1.79 16.19
N ILE A 336 -26.13 3.12 16.18
CA ILE A 336 -24.95 3.83 15.72
C ILE A 336 -24.32 4.55 16.91
N ARG A 337 -23.00 4.43 17.04
CA ARG A 337 -22.22 5.16 18.05
C ARG A 337 -21.16 6.01 17.38
N SER A 338 -21.11 7.28 17.77
CA SER A 338 -20.07 8.20 17.34
C SER A 338 -18.97 8.29 18.39
N GLY A 339 -17.71 8.40 17.95
CA GLY A 339 -16.57 8.57 18.84
C GLY A 339 -15.26 8.81 18.08
N ILE A 340 -14.24 9.27 18.79
CA ILE A 340 -12.90 9.47 18.22
C ILE A 340 -12.24 8.11 18.05
N LEU A 341 -12.01 7.70 16.80
CA LEU A 341 -11.41 6.42 16.48
C LEU A 341 -9.94 6.39 16.94
N ARG A 342 -9.52 5.30 17.58
CA ARG A 342 -8.11 5.04 17.90
C ARG A 342 -7.26 5.03 16.63
N ILE A 343 -6.01 5.49 16.75
CA ILE A 343 -5.08 5.60 15.61
C ILE A 343 -4.88 4.23 14.96
N LEU A 344 -5.23 4.16 13.67
CA LEU A 344 -4.94 3.02 12.82
C LEU A 344 -3.48 3.10 12.38
N SER A 345 -2.59 2.41 13.10
CA SER A 345 -1.21 2.25 12.62
C SER A 345 -1.17 1.21 11.50
N SER A 346 -0.20 1.35 10.59
CA SER A 346 0.21 0.27 9.68
C SER A 346 1.68 0.50 9.31
N PRO A 347 2.53 -0.53 9.35
CA PRO A 347 3.92 -0.38 8.97
C PRO A 347 4.01 -0.02 7.48
N LYS A 348 4.92 0.89 7.16
CA LYS A 348 5.15 1.32 5.77
C LYS A 348 5.80 0.18 4.97
N PRO A 349 5.73 0.18 3.62
CA PRO A 349 6.43 -0.82 2.81
C PRO A 349 7.93 -0.94 3.10
N THR A 350 8.55 0.14 3.60
CA THR A 350 9.96 0.14 4.08
C THR A 350 10.18 -0.59 5.41
N SER A 351 9.15 -1.17 6.03
CA SER A 351 9.26 -2.04 7.20
C SER A 351 9.41 -3.49 6.73
N PHE A 352 10.60 -3.81 6.24
CA PHE A 352 10.89 -5.06 5.52
C PHE A 352 10.53 -6.31 6.31
N ASN A 353 10.71 -6.28 7.63
CA ASN A 353 10.37 -7.37 8.54
C ASN A 353 8.89 -7.82 8.48
N PHE A 354 7.99 -6.93 8.03
CA PHE A 354 6.57 -7.24 7.84
C PHE A 354 6.21 -7.70 6.44
N TYR A 355 6.86 -7.18 5.40
CA TYR A 355 6.43 -7.39 4.01
C TYR A 355 7.30 -8.40 3.26
N LEU A 356 8.53 -8.58 3.71
CA LEU A 356 9.52 -9.48 3.13
C LEU A 356 9.73 -10.70 4.03
N ARG A 357 10.17 -11.80 3.42
CA ARG A 357 10.70 -12.97 4.11
C ARG A 357 11.89 -13.51 3.36
N ASP A 358 12.83 -14.07 4.11
CA ASP A 358 13.82 -14.98 3.59
C ASP A 358 13.20 -16.40 3.59
N PRO A 359 13.07 -17.06 2.41
CA PRO A 359 12.48 -18.39 2.33
C PRO A 359 13.38 -19.50 2.90
N GLU A 360 14.69 -19.25 3.01
CA GLU A 360 15.70 -20.20 3.50
C GLU A 360 15.95 -20.02 5.00
N ASN A 361 15.89 -18.78 5.50
CA ASN A 361 16.00 -18.46 6.92
C ASN A 361 14.89 -17.50 7.39
N PRO A 362 13.70 -18.01 7.75
CA PRO A 362 12.55 -17.17 8.13
C PRO A 362 12.76 -16.24 9.34
N ALA A 363 13.78 -16.51 10.16
CA ALA A 363 14.15 -15.67 11.30
C ALA A 363 14.98 -14.43 10.88
N GLN A 364 15.67 -14.50 9.75
CA GLN A 364 16.49 -13.40 9.25
C GLN A 364 15.62 -12.35 8.53
N VAL A 365 15.68 -11.11 9.01
CA VAL A 365 15.11 -9.98 8.28
C VAL A 365 16.09 -9.50 7.23
N ARG A 366 15.61 -9.33 5.99
CA ARG A 366 16.39 -8.77 4.88
C ARG A 366 15.65 -7.57 4.29
N ASN A 367 16.41 -6.61 3.76
CA ASN A 367 15.83 -5.48 3.01
C ASN A 367 15.50 -5.88 1.56
N TYR A 368 15.04 -4.92 0.75
CA TYR A 368 14.73 -5.17 -0.67
C TYR A 368 15.95 -5.51 -1.52
N ASP A 369 17.17 -5.30 -1.05
CA ASP A 369 18.41 -5.68 -1.74
C ASP A 369 18.91 -7.06 -1.31
N GLY A 370 18.21 -7.75 -0.39
CA GLY A 370 18.62 -9.03 0.16
C GLY A 370 19.64 -8.92 1.30
N GLN A 371 20.05 -7.71 1.68
CA GLN A 371 21.02 -7.47 2.74
C GLN A 371 20.40 -7.73 4.12
N ALA A 372 21.14 -8.43 4.98
CA ALA A 372 20.69 -8.78 6.32
C ALA A 372 20.56 -7.55 7.22
N ILE A 373 19.45 -7.49 7.97
CA ILE A 373 19.32 -6.60 9.12
C ILE A 373 19.85 -7.35 10.34
N ILE A 374 20.83 -6.79 11.03
CA ILE A 374 21.55 -7.49 12.11
C ILE A 374 21.20 -6.98 13.50
N ASP A 375 20.49 -5.85 13.60
CA ASP A 375 20.02 -5.33 14.88
C ASP A 375 18.64 -4.66 14.80
N ASN A 376 18.06 -4.46 15.97
CA ASN A 376 16.75 -3.86 16.16
C ASN A 376 16.66 -2.37 15.76
N LYS A 377 17.80 -1.68 15.63
CA LYS A 377 17.88 -0.29 15.13
C LYS A 377 17.87 -0.22 13.60
N GLY A 378 18.08 -1.35 12.93
CA GLY A 378 18.12 -1.50 11.48
C GLY A 378 19.52 -1.39 10.89
N LYS A 379 20.58 -1.76 11.63
CA LYS A 379 21.92 -1.91 11.09
C LYS A 379 21.91 -2.99 10.01
N ILE A 380 22.54 -2.69 8.89
CA ILE A 380 22.61 -3.54 7.70
C ILE A 380 24.00 -4.15 7.63
N ASP A 381 24.07 -5.45 7.35
CA ASP A 381 25.27 -6.12 6.88
C ASP A 381 25.20 -6.23 5.35
N PRO A 382 25.99 -5.42 4.61
CA PRO A 382 25.93 -5.40 3.16
C PRO A 382 26.58 -6.62 2.51
N GLU A 383 27.41 -7.38 3.24
CA GLU A 383 28.12 -8.56 2.72
C GLU A 383 27.24 -9.82 2.85
N ASN A 384 26.37 -9.87 3.87
CA ASN A 384 25.38 -10.93 4.04
C ASN A 384 24.13 -10.68 3.17
N VAL A 385 24.23 -11.04 1.90
CA VAL A 385 23.13 -11.00 0.92
C VAL A 385 22.51 -12.38 0.77
N GLY A 386 21.18 -12.46 0.81
CA GLY A 386 20.44 -13.71 0.63
C GLY A 386 19.12 -13.50 -0.09
N LYS A 387 18.40 -14.60 -0.33
CA LYS A 387 17.13 -14.58 -1.04
C LYS A 387 16.07 -13.84 -0.22
N VAL A 388 15.27 -13.03 -0.91
CA VAL A 388 14.18 -12.29 -0.29
C VAL A 388 12.96 -12.28 -1.21
N VAL A 389 11.79 -12.57 -0.65
CA VAL A 389 10.52 -12.59 -1.39
C VAL A 389 9.43 -11.85 -0.63
N LEU A 390 8.41 -11.40 -1.36
CA LEU A 390 7.20 -10.84 -0.74
C LEU A 390 6.45 -11.92 0.06
N ARG A 391 5.82 -11.52 1.17
CA ARG A 391 5.04 -12.45 2.01
C ARG A 391 3.71 -12.88 1.41
N GLY A 392 3.08 -12.04 0.58
CA GLY A 392 1.84 -12.35 -0.12
C GLY A 392 0.75 -11.30 0.04
N ARG A 393 -0.51 -11.74 0.08
CA ARG A 393 -1.70 -10.87 0.18
C ARG A 393 -2.05 -10.61 1.64
N LYS A 394 -2.18 -9.35 2.02
CA LYS A 394 -2.47 -8.95 3.41
C LYS A 394 -3.94 -9.22 3.77
N PHE A 395 -4.18 -10.03 4.80
CA PHE A 395 -5.50 -10.30 5.39
C PHE A 395 -5.49 -10.04 6.89
N TYR A 396 -6.60 -9.55 7.42
CA TYR A 396 -6.75 -9.17 8.83
C TYR A 396 -7.39 -10.31 9.63
N TRP A 397 -6.87 -10.54 10.83
CA TRP A 397 -7.46 -11.48 11.76
C TRP A 397 -8.81 -11.00 12.26
N HIS A 398 -9.69 -11.95 12.58
CA HIS A 398 -10.90 -11.65 13.33
C HIS A 398 -10.57 -11.48 14.81
N GLN A 399 -11.33 -10.62 15.47
CA GLN A 399 -11.17 -10.32 16.89
C GLN A 399 -12.57 -10.25 17.51
N PRO A 400 -12.73 -10.65 18.77
CA PRO A 400 -14.01 -10.52 19.46
C PRO A 400 -14.52 -9.07 19.49
N TYR A 401 -15.84 -8.93 19.49
CA TYR A 401 -16.51 -7.65 19.70
C TYR A 401 -16.34 -7.21 21.16
N ASP A 402 -15.69 -6.05 21.38
CA ASP A 402 -15.69 -5.35 22.67
C ASP A 402 -16.91 -4.43 22.80
N GLU A 403 -17.92 -4.87 23.57
CA GLU A 403 -19.15 -4.11 23.84
C GLU A 403 -18.92 -2.79 24.58
N SER A 404 -17.81 -2.66 25.32
CA SER A 404 -17.47 -1.41 26.01
C SER A 404 -17.02 -0.29 25.06
N LEU A 405 -16.73 -0.65 23.80
CA LEU A 405 -16.19 0.21 22.74
C LEU A 405 -14.83 0.85 23.02
N LYS A 406 -14.21 0.59 24.19
CA LYS A 406 -12.91 1.15 24.60
C LYS A 406 -11.78 0.72 23.68
N LYS A 407 -11.90 -0.45 23.05
CA LYS A 407 -10.99 -0.92 22.00
C LYS A 407 -11.03 -0.07 20.73
N TYR A 408 -12.16 0.54 20.41
CA TYR A 408 -12.34 1.27 19.15
C TYR A 408 -12.15 2.77 19.34
N PHE A 409 -12.71 3.31 20.41
CA PHE A 409 -12.71 4.74 20.68
C PHE A 409 -11.66 5.15 21.71
N THR A 410 -11.28 6.42 21.64
CA THR A 410 -10.41 7.11 22.59
C THR A 410 -10.99 8.48 22.94
N THR A 411 -10.41 9.16 23.92
CA THR A 411 -10.79 10.54 24.28
C THR A 411 -9.66 11.52 24.02
N GLU A 412 -9.96 12.82 24.01
CA GLU A 412 -8.93 13.84 23.88
C GLU A 412 -7.94 13.83 25.06
N GLU A 413 -8.41 13.52 26.27
CA GLU A 413 -7.56 13.38 27.46
C GLU A 413 -6.57 12.23 27.28
N GLU A 414 -7.04 11.06 26.82
CA GLU A 414 -6.17 9.91 26.54
C GLU A 414 -5.12 10.24 25.47
N LEU A 415 -5.51 10.95 24.40
CA LEU A 415 -4.60 11.40 23.35
C LEU A 415 -3.53 12.36 23.89
N LYS A 416 -3.93 13.32 24.75
CA LYS A 416 -2.99 14.25 25.41
C LYS A 416 -1.98 13.50 26.28
N VAL A 417 -2.44 12.55 27.10
CA VAL A 417 -1.57 11.70 27.92
C VAL A 417 -0.60 10.89 27.05
N ALA A 418 -1.07 10.34 25.92
CA ALA A 418 -0.26 9.59 24.97
C ALA A 418 0.64 10.47 24.07
N LYS A 419 0.60 11.81 24.20
CA LYS A 419 1.29 12.78 23.33
C LYS A 419 0.95 12.60 21.85
N GLN A 420 -0.29 12.23 21.57
CA GLN A 420 -0.84 12.04 20.23
C GLN A 420 -1.70 13.25 19.86
N ALA A 421 -1.62 13.68 18.60
CA ALA A 421 -2.32 14.88 18.16
C ALA A 421 -3.70 14.54 17.58
N LEU A 422 -4.69 15.40 17.82
CA LEU A 422 -6.07 15.16 17.36
C LEU A 422 -6.22 15.13 15.83
N HIS A 423 -5.43 15.91 15.10
CA HIS A 423 -5.46 15.97 13.62
C HIS A 423 -4.99 14.68 12.91
N ILE A 424 -4.47 13.68 13.65
CA ILE A 424 -4.12 12.37 13.09
C ILE A 424 -5.16 11.28 13.44
N THR A 425 -6.27 11.66 14.08
CA THR A 425 -7.43 10.80 14.34
C THR A 425 -8.65 11.32 13.57
N SER A 426 -9.77 10.62 13.70
CA SER A 426 -11.04 11.07 13.13
C SER A 426 -12.19 10.64 14.04
N THR A 427 -13.22 11.45 14.14
CA THR A 427 -14.50 11.06 14.73
C THR A 427 -15.30 10.29 13.69
N VAL A 428 -15.82 9.12 14.06
CA VAL A 428 -16.51 8.22 13.13
C VAL A 428 -17.80 7.68 13.72
N GLU A 429 -18.76 7.35 12.87
CA GLU A 429 -19.94 6.56 13.23
C GLU A 429 -19.67 5.06 13.04
N LEU A 430 -19.79 4.28 14.12
CA LEU A 430 -19.76 2.82 14.08
C LEU A 430 -21.19 2.27 14.07
N LEU A 431 -21.51 1.46 13.08
CA LEU A 431 -22.71 0.60 13.09
C LEU A 431 -22.45 -0.60 14.00
N LEU A 432 -23.18 -0.72 15.10
CA LEU A 432 -23.02 -1.81 16.06
C LEU A 432 -23.72 -3.08 15.58
N PRO A 433 -23.16 -4.28 15.82
CA PRO A 433 -23.80 -5.54 15.47
C PRO A 433 -24.87 -5.95 16.50
N PRO A 434 -25.75 -6.92 16.16
CA PRO A 434 -25.93 -7.52 14.85
C PRO A 434 -26.84 -6.68 13.96
N VAL A 435 -26.45 -6.49 12.69
CA VAL A 435 -27.24 -5.83 11.65
C VAL A 435 -27.12 -6.64 10.36
N GLU A 436 -28.23 -6.79 9.65
CA GLU A 436 -28.36 -7.59 8.44
C GLU A 436 -28.67 -6.73 7.21
N PHE A 437 -27.98 -7.01 6.11
CA PHE A 437 -28.17 -6.38 4.82
C PHE A 437 -28.46 -7.44 3.76
N GLU A 438 -29.24 -7.09 2.74
CA GLU A 438 -29.43 -7.89 1.54
C GLU A 438 -28.78 -7.21 0.34
N PHE A 439 -28.12 -8.00 -0.50
CA PHE A 439 -27.62 -7.55 -1.80
C PHE A 439 -27.70 -8.68 -2.81
N SER A 440 -27.66 -8.34 -4.09
CA SER A 440 -27.58 -9.30 -5.18
C SER A 440 -26.32 -9.13 -6.01
N VAL A 441 -25.85 -10.23 -6.57
CA VAL A 441 -24.76 -10.30 -7.53
C VAL A 441 -25.31 -10.89 -8.83
N GLU A 442 -25.21 -10.14 -9.91
CA GLU A 442 -25.54 -10.61 -11.26
C GLU A 442 -24.26 -10.91 -12.00
N PHE A 443 -24.25 -12.02 -12.74
CA PHE A 443 -23.07 -12.49 -13.44
C PHE A 443 -23.40 -12.98 -14.85
N ASP A 444 -22.45 -12.81 -15.76
CA ASP A 444 -22.59 -13.15 -17.17
C ASP A 444 -21.41 -13.94 -17.68
N ASN A 445 -21.66 -14.92 -18.54
CA ASN A 445 -20.61 -15.69 -19.22
C ASN A 445 -19.47 -16.20 -18.32
N LEU A 446 -19.81 -16.74 -17.14
CA LEU A 446 -18.82 -17.36 -16.26
C LEU A 446 -18.75 -18.86 -16.49
N LYS A 447 -17.52 -19.38 -16.52
CA LYS A 447 -17.29 -20.84 -16.55
C LYS A 447 -17.73 -21.49 -15.24
N PRO A 448 -18.02 -22.81 -15.21
CA PRO A 448 -18.43 -23.51 -13.99
C PRO A 448 -17.46 -23.31 -12.80
N GLU A 449 -16.15 -23.37 -13.03
CA GLU A 449 -15.14 -23.13 -12.00
C GLU A 449 -15.07 -21.67 -11.54
N GLU A 450 -15.40 -20.71 -12.40
CA GLU A 450 -15.43 -19.28 -12.06
C GLU A 450 -16.64 -18.92 -11.21
N ILE A 451 -17.80 -19.54 -11.50
CA ILE A 451 -18.96 -19.51 -10.63
C ILE A 451 -18.60 -20.13 -9.27
N GLY A 452 -17.87 -21.25 -9.25
CA GLY A 452 -17.39 -21.85 -8.02
C GLY A 452 -16.47 -20.94 -7.20
N ILE A 453 -15.55 -20.22 -7.84
CA ILE A 453 -14.72 -19.18 -7.20
C ILE A 453 -15.59 -18.10 -6.58
N LEU A 454 -16.58 -17.59 -7.32
CA LEU A 454 -17.49 -16.54 -6.84
C LEU A 454 -18.32 -17.01 -5.64
N LEU A 455 -18.95 -18.20 -5.74
CA LEU A 455 -19.79 -18.76 -4.69
C LEU A 455 -19.00 -19.02 -3.41
N TRP A 456 -17.82 -19.65 -3.51
CA TRP A 456 -16.95 -19.89 -2.35
C TRP A 456 -16.44 -18.58 -1.74
N SER A 457 -16.18 -17.56 -2.57
CA SER A 457 -15.77 -16.24 -2.09
C SER A 457 -16.91 -15.42 -1.50
N LEU A 458 -18.17 -15.69 -1.85
CA LEU A 458 -19.35 -15.07 -1.23
C LEU A 458 -19.66 -15.73 0.11
N GLU A 459 -19.98 -17.02 0.09
CA GLU A 459 -20.35 -17.81 1.27
C GLU A 459 -19.17 -18.69 1.68
N LEU A 460 -18.39 -18.19 2.63
CA LEU A 460 -17.22 -18.90 3.16
C LEU A 460 -17.63 -20.13 3.97
N GLU A 461 -16.67 -21.02 4.18
CA GLU A 461 -16.88 -22.21 4.99
C GLU A 461 -17.14 -21.88 6.48
N LYS A 462 -17.63 -22.88 7.20
CA LYS A 462 -18.00 -22.74 8.62
C LYS A 462 -16.85 -22.13 9.44
N GLU A 463 -17.21 -21.22 10.34
CA GLU A 463 -16.28 -20.50 11.21
C GLU A 463 -15.36 -19.50 10.51
N MET A 464 -15.56 -19.23 9.22
CA MET A 464 -14.88 -18.14 8.51
C MET A 464 -15.79 -16.92 8.38
N ALA A 465 -15.18 -15.74 8.30
CA ALA A 465 -15.89 -14.48 8.07
C ALA A 465 -15.09 -13.56 7.14
N HIS A 466 -15.77 -12.56 6.61
CA HIS A 466 -15.17 -11.51 5.80
C HIS A 466 -14.79 -10.29 6.62
N LYS A 467 -13.91 -9.45 6.06
CA LYS A 467 -13.54 -8.14 6.62
C LYS A 467 -13.95 -6.99 5.71
N LEU A 468 -15.01 -6.28 6.07
CA LEU A 468 -15.59 -5.15 5.34
C LEU A 468 -15.30 -3.81 6.03
N GLY A 469 -15.11 -2.75 5.22
CA GLY A 469 -14.94 -1.39 5.74
C GLY A 469 -13.56 -1.07 6.31
N MET A 470 -13.48 0.05 7.03
CA MET A 470 -12.27 0.59 7.63
C MET A 470 -12.08 0.09 9.08
N GLY A 471 -10.92 0.39 9.67
CA GLY A 471 -10.66 0.04 11.07
C GLY A 471 -10.39 -1.45 11.33
N LYS A 472 -10.12 -2.24 10.28
CA LYS A 472 -9.76 -3.68 10.37
C LYS A 472 -8.67 -4.00 11.42
N PRO A 473 -7.60 -3.18 11.60
CA PRO A 473 -6.62 -3.46 12.65
C PRO A 473 -7.18 -3.47 14.08
N LEU A 474 -8.27 -2.74 14.34
CA LEU A 474 -8.96 -2.71 15.63
C LEU A 474 -9.98 -3.86 15.78
N GLY A 475 -10.11 -4.74 14.78
CA GLY A 475 -11.10 -5.82 14.79
C GLY A 475 -12.46 -5.45 14.23
N LEU A 476 -12.64 -4.22 13.73
CA LEU A 476 -13.89 -3.79 13.08
C LEU A 476 -14.18 -4.59 11.80
N GLY A 477 -15.45 -4.63 11.41
CA GLY A 477 -15.90 -5.07 10.10
C GLY A 477 -15.91 -6.57 9.86
N SER A 478 -15.99 -7.41 10.91
CA SER A 478 -16.22 -8.85 10.72
C SER A 478 -17.67 -9.07 10.27
N VAL A 479 -17.89 -9.72 9.14
CA VAL A 479 -19.23 -9.99 8.58
C VAL A 479 -19.33 -11.41 8.04
N GLU A 480 -20.50 -12.00 8.13
CA GLU A 480 -20.82 -13.29 7.50
C GLU A 480 -21.79 -13.08 6.35
N ILE A 481 -21.61 -13.82 5.26
CA ILE A 481 -22.49 -13.78 4.10
C ILE A 481 -23.10 -15.16 3.91
N ARG A 482 -24.39 -15.21 3.59
CA ARG A 482 -25.11 -16.42 3.21
C ARG A 482 -25.82 -16.20 1.88
N ILE A 483 -25.74 -17.17 0.99
CA ILE A 483 -26.50 -17.15 -0.26
C ILE A 483 -27.90 -17.70 0.03
N THR A 484 -28.91 -16.86 -0.13
CA THR A 484 -30.32 -17.21 0.09
C THR A 484 -31.01 -17.67 -1.18
N LYS A 485 -30.57 -17.17 -2.34
CA LYS A 485 -31.07 -17.59 -3.66
C LYS A 485 -29.93 -17.65 -4.67
N PHE A 486 -29.94 -18.67 -5.53
CA PHE A 486 -28.99 -18.79 -6.63
C PHE A 486 -29.72 -19.31 -7.86
N GLN A 487 -29.73 -18.51 -8.92
CA GLN A 487 -30.40 -18.84 -10.18
C GLN A 487 -29.41 -18.75 -11.34
N ILE A 488 -29.51 -19.72 -12.25
CA ILE A 488 -28.85 -19.72 -13.55
C ILE A 488 -29.85 -19.21 -14.58
N ILE A 489 -29.39 -18.33 -15.46
CA ILE A 489 -30.16 -17.75 -16.55
C ILE A 489 -29.60 -18.26 -17.87
N ASN A 490 -30.41 -18.96 -18.66
CA ASN A 490 -30.01 -19.41 -19.99
C ASN A 490 -30.30 -18.33 -21.05
N ARG A 491 -29.36 -17.40 -21.23
CA ARG A 491 -29.49 -16.28 -22.17
C ARG A 491 -29.77 -16.72 -23.61
N ARG A 492 -29.15 -17.82 -24.07
CA ARG A 492 -29.36 -18.32 -25.43
C ARG A 492 -30.81 -18.73 -25.65
N LYS A 493 -31.40 -19.47 -24.71
CA LYS A 493 -32.82 -19.85 -24.76
C LYS A 493 -33.74 -18.63 -24.62
N ARG A 494 -33.43 -17.72 -23.68
CA ARG A 494 -34.21 -16.48 -23.45
C ARG A 494 -34.42 -15.66 -24.73
N TYR A 495 -33.38 -15.53 -25.56
CA TYR A 495 -33.47 -14.76 -26.81
C TYR A 495 -33.96 -15.59 -28.00
N GLN A 496 -34.15 -16.91 -27.85
CA GLN A 496 -34.72 -17.80 -28.86
C GLN A 496 -36.23 -18.03 -28.68
N GLU A 497 -36.75 -17.91 -27.46
CA GLU A 497 -38.16 -18.22 -27.12
C GLU A 497 -38.81 -17.06 -26.34
N ILE A 498 -39.96 -16.57 -26.81
CA ILE A 498 -40.63 -15.36 -26.26
C ILE A 498 -41.33 -15.60 -24.90
N PHE A 499 -41.72 -16.85 -24.60
CA PHE A 499 -42.57 -17.20 -23.45
C PHE A 499 -41.98 -18.35 -22.62
N TYR A 500 -40.71 -18.28 -22.26
CA TYR A 500 -40.05 -19.31 -21.46
C TYR A 500 -39.54 -18.76 -20.12
N ASP A 501 -39.68 -19.55 -19.06
CA ASP A 501 -38.97 -19.32 -17.79
C ASP A 501 -37.51 -19.74 -18.00
N ASP A 502 -36.65 -18.76 -18.27
CA ASP A 502 -35.24 -18.98 -18.57
C ASP A 502 -34.37 -19.13 -17.32
N THR A 503 -35.01 -19.27 -16.15
CA THR A 503 -34.35 -19.34 -14.85
C THR A 503 -34.41 -20.73 -14.24
N ASP A 504 -33.24 -21.32 -13.98
CA ASP A 504 -33.09 -22.58 -13.26
C ASP A 504 -32.52 -22.33 -11.87
N ASP A 505 -32.97 -23.07 -10.86
CA ASP A 505 -32.32 -23.06 -9.55
C ASP A 505 -30.90 -23.64 -9.66
N GLY A 506 -29.92 -22.86 -9.21
CA GLY A 506 -28.52 -23.23 -9.28
C GLY A 506 -28.11 -24.17 -8.15
N ASN A 507 -27.37 -25.23 -8.49
CA ASN A 507 -26.76 -26.14 -7.50
C ASN A 507 -25.40 -25.57 -7.03
N LYS A 508 -25.35 -24.98 -5.82
CA LYS A 508 -24.12 -24.39 -5.26
C LYS A 508 -22.97 -25.40 -5.17
N ASP A 509 -23.25 -26.60 -4.67
CA ASP A 509 -22.23 -27.63 -4.41
C ASP A 509 -21.57 -28.13 -5.69
N LYS A 510 -22.34 -28.22 -6.79
CA LYS A 510 -21.82 -28.56 -8.13
C LYS A 510 -20.70 -27.60 -8.55
N TYR A 511 -20.93 -26.29 -8.47
CA TYR A 511 -19.97 -25.29 -8.94
C TYR A 511 -18.81 -25.10 -7.97
N ILE A 512 -19.06 -25.16 -6.65
CA ILE A 512 -17.98 -25.15 -5.65
C ILE A 512 -17.06 -26.38 -5.85
N SER A 513 -17.62 -27.55 -6.13
CA SER A 513 -16.84 -28.75 -6.43
C SER A 513 -16.04 -28.61 -7.73
N ALA A 514 -16.61 -27.97 -8.76
CA ALA A 514 -15.89 -27.66 -10.00
C ALA A 514 -14.67 -26.75 -9.74
N PHE A 515 -14.83 -25.71 -8.92
CA PHE A 515 -13.71 -24.87 -8.50
C PHE A 515 -12.64 -25.66 -7.74
N LYS A 516 -13.04 -26.44 -6.72
CA LYS A 516 -12.11 -27.23 -5.92
C LYS A 516 -11.32 -28.20 -6.80
N GLY A 517 -11.99 -29.00 -7.62
CA GLY A 517 -11.33 -29.96 -8.52
C GLY A 517 -10.44 -29.29 -9.57
N TRP A 518 -10.86 -28.15 -10.13
CA TRP A 518 -10.02 -27.35 -11.03
C TRP A 518 -8.72 -26.90 -10.34
N LEU A 519 -8.83 -26.37 -9.12
CA LEU A 519 -7.68 -25.85 -8.39
C LEU A 519 -6.73 -26.98 -7.93
N GLU A 520 -7.27 -28.10 -7.47
CA GLU A 520 -6.50 -29.30 -7.11
C GLU A 520 -5.71 -29.83 -8.31
N LYS A 521 -6.37 -30.03 -9.45
CA LYS A 521 -5.70 -30.45 -10.70
C LYS A 521 -4.61 -29.48 -11.13
N TRP A 522 -4.85 -28.17 -11.01
CA TRP A 522 -3.84 -27.16 -11.32
C TRP A 522 -2.64 -27.20 -10.36
N ASN A 523 -2.85 -27.59 -9.11
CA ASN A 523 -1.82 -27.71 -8.06
C ASN A 523 -1.33 -29.16 -7.89
N ASP A 524 -1.16 -29.87 -9.00
CA ASP A 524 -0.55 -31.21 -9.05
C ASP A 524 -1.34 -32.25 -8.24
N ASN A 525 -2.68 -32.16 -8.29
CA ASN A 525 -3.65 -32.98 -7.55
C ASN A 525 -3.52 -32.92 -6.02
N LYS A 526 -2.89 -31.86 -5.50
CA LYS A 526 -2.86 -31.61 -4.05
C LYS A 526 -4.29 -31.34 -3.53
N PRO A 527 -4.70 -31.93 -2.39
CA PRO A 527 -6.02 -31.67 -1.81
C PRO A 527 -6.26 -30.18 -1.57
N PHE A 528 -7.48 -29.71 -1.82
CA PHE A 528 -7.85 -28.28 -1.78
C PHE A 528 -7.40 -27.58 -0.49
N ASP A 529 -7.56 -28.25 0.65
CA ASP A 529 -7.22 -27.72 1.98
C ASP A 529 -5.72 -27.66 2.27
N GLU A 530 -4.91 -28.37 1.50
CA GLU A 530 -3.46 -28.39 1.62
C GLU A 530 -2.78 -27.37 0.69
N ILE A 531 -3.53 -26.78 -0.24
CA ILE A 531 -3.02 -25.74 -1.14
C ILE A 531 -2.65 -24.49 -0.31
N VAL A 532 -1.43 -24.00 -0.48
CA VAL A 532 -0.80 -23.02 0.42
C VAL A 532 -1.62 -21.75 0.63
N ASN A 533 -2.22 -21.20 -0.43
CA ASN A 533 -3.05 -20.00 -0.34
C ASN A 533 -4.42 -20.28 0.28
N ILE A 534 -5.03 -21.45 0.02
CA ILE A 534 -6.29 -21.87 0.65
C ILE A 534 -6.09 -22.08 2.14
N ARG A 535 -5.07 -22.83 2.54
CA ARG A 535 -4.71 -23.02 3.94
C ARG A 535 -4.49 -21.69 4.66
N GLY A 536 -3.74 -20.78 4.05
CA GLY A 536 -3.49 -19.44 4.59
C GLY A 536 -4.78 -18.61 4.77
N LEU A 537 -5.68 -18.65 3.79
CA LEU A 537 -7.00 -17.99 3.87
C LEU A 537 -7.84 -18.57 5.00
N LYS A 538 -7.99 -19.90 5.05
CA LYS A 538 -8.75 -20.60 6.09
C LYS A 538 -8.20 -20.28 7.47
N SER A 539 -6.89 -20.23 7.65
CA SER A 539 -6.28 -19.85 8.92
C SER A 539 -6.60 -18.40 9.31
N ILE A 540 -6.36 -17.42 8.42
CA ILE A 540 -6.48 -15.98 8.74
C ILE A 540 -7.93 -15.54 8.93
N MET A 541 -8.84 -16.05 8.09
CA MET A 541 -10.24 -15.65 8.07
C MET A 541 -11.11 -16.45 9.05
N ASN A 542 -10.53 -17.37 9.83
CA ASN A 542 -11.25 -18.11 10.85
C ASN A 542 -11.55 -17.22 12.08
N LEU A 543 -12.79 -17.22 12.54
CA LEU A 543 -13.29 -16.44 13.67
C LEU A 543 -12.65 -16.84 15.02
N LYS A 544 -12.14 -18.06 15.14
CA LYS A 544 -11.48 -18.60 16.33
C LYS A 544 -9.95 -18.51 16.28
N ASN A 545 -9.39 -17.91 15.22
CA ASN A 545 -7.96 -17.68 15.09
C ASN A 545 -7.66 -16.18 14.92
N PRO A 546 -6.56 -15.68 15.49
CA PRO A 546 -5.57 -16.40 16.28
C PRO A 546 -6.11 -16.74 17.69
N PRO A 547 -5.51 -17.72 18.38
CA PRO A 547 -6.06 -18.29 19.62
C PRO A 547 -6.09 -17.35 20.82
N ASP A 548 -5.28 -16.29 20.82
CA ASP A 548 -5.20 -15.31 21.91
C ASP A 548 -5.88 -13.98 21.56
N ASN A 549 -6.52 -13.35 22.55
CA ASN A 549 -6.99 -11.97 22.50
C ASN A 549 -5.85 -10.93 22.37
N ALA A 550 -4.61 -11.37 22.18
CA ALA A 550 -3.42 -10.55 22.03
C ALA A 550 -3.27 -9.93 20.62
N VAL A 551 -4.34 -9.95 19.80
CA VAL A 551 -4.35 -9.29 18.49
C VAL A 551 -4.41 -7.78 18.68
N GLN A 552 -3.24 -7.17 18.70
CA GLN A 552 -3.10 -5.74 18.81
C GLN A 552 -1.76 -5.32 18.22
N TYR A 553 -1.67 -4.05 17.84
CA TYR A 553 -0.35 -3.50 17.64
C TYR A 553 0.39 -3.46 18.98
N PRO A 554 1.73 -3.57 18.94
CA PRO A 554 2.53 -3.52 20.16
C PRO A 554 2.32 -2.20 20.91
N SER A 555 2.38 -2.28 22.24
CA SER A 555 2.36 -1.11 23.11
C SER A 555 3.50 -0.16 22.74
N GLY A 556 3.21 1.13 22.66
CA GLY A 556 4.15 2.16 22.14
C GLY A 556 4.02 2.49 20.65
N GLY A 557 3.18 1.75 19.90
CA GLY A 557 2.78 2.10 18.53
C GLY A 557 3.98 2.30 17.59
N TYR A 558 4.06 3.46 16.95
CA TYR A 558 5.15 3.82 16.03
C TYR A 558 6.55 3.61 16.62
N GLN A 559 6.74 3.90 17.92
CA GLN A 559 8.05 3.78 18.56
C GLN A 559 8.52 2.33 18.64
N TRP A 560 7.60 1.40 18.87
CA TRP A 560 7.92 -0.01 18.88
C TRP A 560 8.46 -0.44 17.50
N PHE A 561 7.80 -0.07 16.40
CA PHE A 561 8.25 -0.41 15.05
C PHE A 561 9.62 0.17 14.71
N MET A 562 9.96 1.34 15.25
CA MET A 562 11.26 1.98 15.05
C MET A 562 12.40 1.26 15.79
N ASN A 563 12.08 0.58 16.89
CA ASN A 563 13.03 -0.07 17.78
C ASN A 563 13.12 -1.59 17.61
N HIS A 564 12.35 -2.20 16.70
CA HIS A 564 12.29 -3.66 16.50
C HIS A 564 12.36 -4.01 15.01
N LYS A 565 13.32 -3.42 14.30
CA LYS A 565 13.44 -3.60 12.84
C LYS A 565 13.96 -4.97 12.42
N ASN A 566 14.59 -5.72 13.32
CA ASN A 566 15.06 -7.08 13.08
C ASN A 566 14.11 -8.15 13.66
N GLU A 567 12.88 -7.79 13.99
CA GLU A 567 11.89 -8.74 14.49
C GLU A 567 10.95 -9.14 13.36
N PRO A 568 11.07 -10.35 12.79
CA PRO A 568 10.23 -10.78 11.69
C PRO A 568 8.78 -10.96 12.12
N LEU A 569 7.85 -10.71 11.20
CA LEU A 569 6.45 -11.08 11.42
C LEU A 569 6.31 -12.61 11.58
N LEU A 570 5.65 -13.04 12.65
CA LEU A 570 5.38 -14.45 12.94
C LEU A 570 4.63 -15.13 11.80
N ASN A 571 5.01 -16.37 11.49
CA ASN A 571 4.25 -17.15 10.51
C ASN A 571 2.92 -17.61 11.10
N ILE A 572 1.96 -17.88 10.22
CA ILE A 572 0.65 -18.42 10.58
C ILE A 572 0.79 -19.71 11.41
N SER A 573 1.68 -20.62 10.99
CA SER A 573 1.97 -21.88 11.70
C SER A 573 2.47 -21.65 13.12
N ASP A 574 3.32 -20.64 13.33
CA ASP A 574 3.91 -20.34 14.63
C ASP A 574 2.85 -19.76 15.57
N ILE A 575 1.92 -18.97 15.03
CA ILE A 575 0.76 -18.43 15.76
C ILE A 575 -0.21 -19.56 16.14
N GLU A 576 -0.51 -20.47 15.21
CA GLU A 576 -1.36 -21.63 15.46
C GLU A 576 -0.74 -22.61 16.47
N GLY A 577 0.59 -22.80 16.42
CA GLY A 577 1.32 -23.67 17.34
C GLY A 577 1.19 -23.25 18.81
N ARG A 578 1.06 -21.95 19.09
CA ARG A 578 0.82 -21.43 20.46
C ARG A 578 -0.46 -21.98 21.08
N LYS A 579 -1.47 -22.32 20.27
CA LYS A 579 -2.74 -22.93 20.69
C LYS A 579 -2.57 -24.30 21.37
N LYS A 580 -1.48 -25.02 21.05
CA LYS A 580 -1.20 -26.37 21.56
C LYS A 580 -0.43 -26.39 22.88
N GLN A 581 0.13 -25.25 23.31
CA GLN A 581 0.91 -25.15 24.55
C GLN A 581 0.11 -24.57 25.73
N THR A 582 -1.05 -23.96 25.45
CA THR A 582 -1.98 -23.38 26.44
C THR A 582 -3.23 -24.24 26.70
N ARG A 583 -3.30 -25.42 26.07
CA ARG A 583 -4.23 -26.51 26.42
C ARG A 583 -3.43 -27.63 27.04
#